data_AF-A0A3G2ID89-F1
#
_entry.id   AF-A0A3G2ID89-F1
#
_cell.length_a   1.000
_cell.length_b   1.000
_cell.length_c   1.000
_cell.angle_alpha   90.00
_cell.angle_beta   90.00
_cell.angle_gamma   90.00
#
_symmetry.space_group_name_H-M   'P 1'
#
loop_
_entity.id
_entity.type
_entity.pdbx_description
1 polymer ?
#
loop_
_entity_poly.entity_id
_entity_poly.type
_entity_poly.pdbx_seq_one_letter_code
_entity_poly.pdbx_strand_id
1 'polypeptide(L)'
;MTEATFWLIISLFNWSAEGGDYAVIEPAVVELSEKSEQEILAFDEILTQKLYALDTVAHAKEIGKGSYVEGASHLGGPEYFSPDMFLYVRCGLVANGRAMYEKVFVDPKAFPKDLDFEALLMVASIAYERKTGKEFDPAPTKFSYETFSNKTGWQ
;
A
#
# COMPACT_ATOMS: atom_id res chain seq x y z
N MET A 1 -11.17 4.38 -12.57
CA MET A 1 -10.32 5.53 -12.17
C MET A 1 -9.05 5.53 -13.02
N THR A 2 -8.42 6.69 -13.26
CA THR A 2 -7.09 6.79 -13.89
C THR A 2 -5.98 6.85 -12.84
N GLU A 3 -4.73 6.52 -13.18
CA GLU A 3 -3.62 6.70 -12.24
C GLU A 3 -3.43 8.15 -11.78
N ALA A 4 -3.67 9.13 -12.65
CA ALA A 4 -3.56 10.54 -12.27
C ALA A 4 -4.56 10.89 -11.15
N THR A 5 -5.79 10.37 -11.24
CA THR A 5 -6.81 10.54 -10.21
C THR A 5 -6.45 9.79 -8.92
N PHE A 6 -5.92 8.57 -9.02
CA PHE A 6 -5.43 7.82 -7.86
C PHE A 6 -4.39 8.61 -7.06
N TRP A 7 -3.36 9.12 -7.75
CA TRP A 7 -2.32 9.90 -7.09
C TRP A 7 -2.82 11.24 -6.55
N LEU A 8 -3.83 11.85 -7.18
CA LEU A 8 -4.49 13.05 -6.63
C LEU A 8 -5.17 12.73 -5.29
N ILE A 9 -5.87 11.60 -5.19
CA ILE A 9 -6.51 11.18 -3.93
C ILE A 9 -5.47 10.91 -2.84
N ILE A 10 -4.37 10.21 -3.16
CA ILE A 10 -3.25 10.00 -2.23
C ILE A 10 -2.66 11.34 -1.75
N SER A 11 -2.55 12.33 -2.63
CA SER A 11 -2.00 13.65 -2.27
C SER A 11 -2.84 14.44 -1.26
N LEU A 12 -4.07 14.00 -0.97
CA LEU A 12 -4.94 14.63 0.02
C LEU A 12 -4.61 14.20 1.47
N PHE A 13 -3.71 13.25 1.68
CA PHE A 13 -3.34 12.80 3.02
C PHE A 13 -2.85 13.97 3.88
N ASN A 14 -3.45 14.13 5.06
CA ASN A 14 -3.16 15.21 5.97
C ASN A 14 -2.01 14.85 6.92
N TRP A 15 -0.78 14.92 6.40
CA TRP A 15 0.42 14.63 7.19
C TRP A 15 0.66 15.57 8.37
N SER A 16 -0.05 16.71 8.48
CA SER A 16 0.00 17.52 9.72
C SER A 16 -0.73 16.87 10.89
N ALA A 17 -1.48 15.79 10.66
CA ALA A 17 -2.17 14.99 11.67
C ALA A 17 -1.44 13.66 11.98
N GLU A 18 -0.15 13.58 11.69
CA GLU A 18 0.69 12.41 12.00
C GLU A 18 0.55 11.97 13.47
N GLY A 19 0.51 10.65 13.69
CA GLY A 19 0.13 10.04 14.97
C GLY A 19 -1.37 9.74 15.11
N GLY A 20 -2.19 10.22 14.18
CA GLY A 20 -3.61 9.85 14.06
C GLY A 20 -3.93 9.35 12.66
N ASP A 21 -3.67 8.09 12.37
CA ASP A 21 -3.80 7.48 11.03
C ASP A 21 -5.13 7.77 10.34
N TYR A 22 -6.25 7.63 11.05
CA TYR A 22 -7.58 7.96 10.52
C TYR A 22 -7.70 9.44 10.13
N ALA A 23 -7.13 10.35 10.93
CA ALA A 23 -7.14 11.78 10.62
C ALA A 23 -6.23 12.13 9.44
N VAL A 24 -5.16 11.35 9.21
CA VAL A 24 -4.29 11.50 8.03
C VAL A 24 -5.05 11.10 6.76
N ILE A 25 -5.75 9.96 6.75
CA ILE A 25 -6.44 9.47 5.54
C ILE A 25 -7.80 10.12 5.29
N GLU A 26 -8.41 10.73 6.31
CA GLU A 26 -9.78 11.24 6.24
C GLU A 26 -10.08 12.13 5.01
N PRO A 27 -9.23 13.09 4.61
CA PRO A 27 -9.53 13.92 3.43
C PRO A 27 -9.60 13.10 2.14
N ALA A 28 -8.77 12.07 1.99
CA ALA A 28 -8.81 11.17 0.84
C ALA A 28 -10.05 10.28 0.88
N VAL A 29 -10.46 9.81 2.07
CA VAL A 29 -11.68 9.04 2.26
C VAL A 29 -12.92 9.87 1.88
N VAL A 30 -13.00 11.13 2.34
CA VAL A 30 -14.09 12.06 1.97
C VAL A 30 -14.15 12.24 0.46
N GLU A 31 -13.04 12.57 -0.19
CA GLU A 31 -12.99 12.76 -1.64
C GLU A 31 -13.37 11.49 -2.41
N LEU A 32 -12.92 10.33 -1.94
CA LEU A 32 -13.19 9.04 -2.58
C LEU A 32 -14.66 8.61 -2.39
N SER A 33 -15.29 8.90 -1.25
CA SER A 33 -16.69 8.51 -0.99
C SER A 33 -17.71 9.26 -1.87
N GLU A 34 -17.36 10.45 -2.35
CA GLU A 34 -18.17 11.21 -3.29
C GLU A 34 -18.13 10.63 -4.73
N LYS A 35 -17.12 9.79 -5.04
CA LYS A 35 -17.00 9.12 -6.35
C LYS A 35 -17.97 7.95 -6.49
N SER A 36 -18.10 7.40 -7.69
CA SER A 36 -18.93 6.22 -7.93
C SER A 36 -18.35 4.96 -7.25
N GLU A 37 -19.19 3.96 -6.93
CA GLU A 37 -18.72 2.67 -6.37
C GLU A 37 -17.65 2.02 -7.25
N GLN A 38 -17.82 2.10 -8.57
CA GLN A 38 -16.86 1.61 -9.57
C GLN A 38 -15.51 2.33 -9.50
N GLU A 39 -15.50 3.62 -9.15
CA GLU A 39 -14.25 4.35 -8.95
C GLU A 39 -13.59 3.99 -7.63
N ILE A 40 -14.35 3.72 -6.56
CA ILE A 40 -13.80 3.23 -5.29
C ILE A 40 -13.12 1.87 -5.49
N LEU A 41 -13.79 0.95 -6.20
CA LEU A 41 -13.19 -0.34 -6.57
C LEU A 41 -11.97 -0.18 -7.47
N ALA A 42 -11.99 0.78 -8.40
CA ALA A 42 -10.83 1.06 -9.23
C ALA A 42 -9.66 1.70 -8.45
N PHE A 43 -9.92 2.45 -7.38
CA PHE A 43 -8.87 2.94 -6.48
C PHE A 43 -8.17 1.76 -5.80
N ASP A 44 -8.95 0.82 -5.25
CA ASP A 44 -8.46 -0.37 -4.58
C ASP A 44 -7.65 -1.29 -5.51
N GLU A 45 -8.13 -1.48 -6.74
CA GLU A 45 -7.42 -2.24 -7.78
C GLU A 45 -6.08 -1.58 -8.15
N ILE A 46 -6.05 -0.24 -8.32
CA ILE A 46 -4.79 0.47 -8.61
C ILE A 46 -3.83 0.35 -7.42
N LEU A 47 -4.30 0.56 -6.19
CA LEU A 47 -3.49 0.38 -4.98
C LEU A 47 -2.87 -1.02 -4.93
N THR A 48 -3.69 -2.04 -5.15
CA THR A 48 -3.28 -3.45 -5.17
C THR A 48 -2.18 -3.69 -6.21
N GLN A 49 -2.34 -3.17 -7.43
CA GLN A 49 -1.32 -3.27 -8.48
C GLN A 49 0.00 -2.60 -8.08
N LYS A 50 -0.06 -1.42 -7.44
CA LYS A 50 1.13 -0.69 -7.00
C LYS A 50 1.89 -1.47 -5.92
N LEU A 51 1.18 -2.04 -4.95
CA LEU A 51 1.76 -2.84 -3.87
C LEU A 51 2.33 -4.16 -4.40
N TYR A 52 1.59 -4.86 -5.27
CA TYR A 52 2.06 -6.09 -5.92
C TYR A 52 3.34 -5.88 -6.72
N ALA A 53 3.46 -4.76 -7.43
CA ALA A 53 4.63 -4.46 -8.24
C ALA A 53 5.91 -4.24 -7.39
N LEU A 54 5.76 -3.85 -6.12
CA LEU A 54 6.86 -3.70 -5.16
C LEU A 54 7.15 -4.98 -4.37
N ASP A 55 6.29 -6.02 -4.48
CA ASP A 55 6.45 -7.30 -3.78
C ASP A 55 7.58 -8.12 -4.41
N THR A 56 8.83 -7.77 -4.08
CA THR A 56 10.02 -8.42 -4.65
C THR A 56 11.13 -8.53 -3.62
N VAL A 57 12.04 -9.50 -3.81
CA VAL A 57 13.24 -9.66 -2.98
C VAL A 57 14.11 -8.41 -3.01
N ALA A 58 14.24 -7.75 -4.17
CA ALA A 58 15.08 -6.56 -4.33
C ALA A 58 14.60 -5.40 -3.44
N HIS A 59 13.29 -5.17 -3.39
CA HIS A 59 12.70 -4.15 -2.50
C HIS A 59 12.72 -4.60 -1.03
N ALA A 60 12.42 -5.87 -0.75
CA ALA A 60 12.38 -6.40 0.61
C ALA A 60 13.74 -6.35 1.34
N LYS A 61 14.86 -6.42 0.60
CA LYS A 61 16.23 -6.26 1.13
C LYS A 61 16.56 -4.81 1.53
N GLU A 62 15.72 -3.85 1.18
CA GLU A 62 16.02 -2.42 1.27
C GLU A 62 15.08 -1.65 2.21
N ILE A 63 14.29 -2.31 3.06
CA ILE A 63 13.28 -1.63 3.91
C ILE A 63 13.81 -1.12 5.26
N GLY A 64 15.08 -1.40 5.58
CA GLY A 64 15.69 -1.03 6.85
C GLY A 64 15.57 -2.15 7.89
N LYS A 65 15.09 -1.84 9.09
CA LYS A 65 14.88 -2.84 10.13
C LYS A 65 13.86 -3.89 9.66
N GLY A 66 14.20 -5.16 9.81
CA GLY A 66 13.37 -6.26 9.32
C GLY A 66 13.48 -6.52 7.82
N SER A 67 14.51 -5.98 7.16
CA SER A 67 14.83 -6.33 5.76
C SER A 67 14.99 -7.83 5.59
N TYR A 68 14.58 -8.30 4.42
CA TYR A 68 14.73 -9.69 4.03
C TYR A 68 16.22 -10.06 3.99
N VAL A 69 16.55 -11.19 4.61
CA VAL A 69 17.85 -11.85 4.48
C VAL A 69 17.64 -13.20 3.79
N GLU A 70 18.66 -13.64 3.05
CA GLU A 70 18.59 -14.90 2.32
C GLU A 70 18.36 -16.07 3.29
N GLY A 71 17.36 -16.92 3.03
CA GLY A 71 17.00 -18.01 3.94
C GLY A 71 16.05 -17.62 5.08
N ALA A 72 15.64 -16.35 5.16
CA ALA A 72 14.69 -15.91 6.18
C ALA A 72 13.36 -16.68 6.11
N SER A 73 12.85 -17.02 7.30
CA SER A 73 11.57 -17.70 7.47
C SER A 73 10.47 -16.68 7.72
N HIS A 74 9.31 -16.84 7.08
CA HIS A 74 8.09 -16.08 7.43
C HIS A 74 7.20 -16.82 8.46
N LEU A 75 7.66 -17.98 8.94
CA LEU A 75 6.95 -18.81 9.95
C LEU A 75 7.52 -18.61 11.36
N GLY A 76 8.43 -17.65 11.53
CA GLY A 76 9.16 -17.38 12.78
C GLY A 76 10.58 -17.94 12.79
N GLY A 77 11.33 -17.61 13.85
CA GLY A 77 12.72 -18.04 14.06
C GLY A 77 13.71 -16.86 14.16
N PRO A 78 15.01 -17.16 14.31
CA PRO A 78 16.04 -16.14 14.47
C PRO A 78 16.22 -15.24 13.24
N GLU A 79 15.95 -15.76 12.04
CA GLU A 79 15.96 -15.01 10.78
C GLU A 79 14.53 -14.83 10.26
N TYR A 80 13.67 -14.25 11.10
CA TYR A 80 12.28 -14.00 10.73
C TYR A 80 12.13 -12.80 9.79
N PHE A 81 11.36 -12.96 8.73
CA PHE A 81 10.89 -11.88 7.86
C PHE A 81 9.38 -11.72 7.98
N SER A 82 8.92 -10.54 8.37
CA SER A 82 7.49 -10.25 8.58
C SER A 82 6.81 -9.90 7.25
N PRO A 83 5.86 -10.73 6.77
CA PRO A 83 5.08 -10.42 5.58
C PRO A 83 4.27 -9.12 5.74
N ASP A 84 3.67 -8.94 6.91
CA ASP A 84 2.80 -7.79 7.22
C ASP A 84 3.60 -6.49 7.26
N MET A 85 4.75 -6.47 7.95
CA MET A 85 5.60 -5.29 7.98
C MET A 85 6.05 -4.90 6.57
N PHE A 86 6.43 -5.88 5.73
CA PHE A 86 6.79 -5.58 4.35
C PHE A 86 5.62 -5.05 3.51
N LEU A 87 4.39 -5.46 3.79
CA LEU A 87 3.21 -4.83 3.19
C LEU A 87 3.07 -3.38 3.67
N TYR A 88 3.20 -3.12 4.97
CA TYR A 88 3.00 -1.79 5.53
C TYR A 88 4.04 -0.76 5.08
N VAL A 89 5.30 -1.16 4.88
CA VAL A 89 6.34 -0.28 4.31
C VAL A 89 6.09 0.03 2.83
N ARG A 90 5.56 -0.93 2.06
CA ARG A 90 5.09 -0.67 0.69
C ARG A 90 3.91 0.31 0.69
N CYS A 91 3.02 0.20 1.67
CA CYS A 91 1.95 1.19 1.87
C CYS A 91 2.51 2.58 2.21
N GLY A 92 3.48 2.67 3.12
CA GLY A 92 4.17 3.92 3.47
C GLY A 92 4.80 4.60 2.26
N LEU A 93 5.43 3.83 1.37
CA LEU A 93 5.97 4.33 0.12
C LEU A 93 4.89 4.90 -0.82
N VAL A 94 3.79 4.18 -1.03
CA VAL A 94 2.69 4.65 -1.88
C VAL A 94 2.03 5.90 -1.27
N ALA A 95 1.82 5.93 0.04
CA ALA A 95 1.24 7.05 0.77
C ALA A 95 2.07 8.35 0.67
N ASN A 96 3.39 8.22 0.52
CA ASN A 96 4.30 9.36 0.29
C ASN A 96 4.30 9.86 -1.17
N GLY A 97 3.47 9.26 -2.01
CA GLY A 97 3.08 9.80 -3.29
C GLY A 97 3.93 9.35 -4.47
N ARG A 98 3.47 9.78 -5.65
CA ARG A 98 3.91 9.27 -6.96
C ARG A 98 5.42 9.34 -7.17
N ALA A 99 6.04 10.48 -6.88
CA ALA A 99 7.46 10.69 -7.16
C ALA A 99 8.35 9.74 -6.35
N MET A 100 7.98 9.47 -5.10
CA MET A 100 8.71 8.54 -4.26
C MET A 100 8.51 7.09 -4.75
N TYR A 101 7.26 6.71 -5.03
CA TYR A 101 6.93 5.41 -5.60
C TYR A 101 7.72 5.14 -6.89
N GLU A 102 7.68 6.04 -7.87
CA GLU A 102 8.34 5.87 -9.16
C GLU A 102 9.86 5.76 -9.03
N LYS A 103 10.46 6.52 -8.10
CA LYS A 103 11.89 6.45 -7.82
C LYS A 103 12.29 5.08 -7.29
N VAL A 104 11.56 4.58 -6.28
CA VAL A 104 11.87 3.29 -5.63
C VAL A 104 11.57 2.12 -6.57
N PHE A 105 10.49 2.21 -7.33
CA PHE A 105 10.12 1.20 -8.32
C PHE A 105 11.25 0.93 -9.33
N VAL A 106 12.02 1.96 -9.71
CA VAL A 106 13.16 1.84 -10.62
C VAL A 106 14.44 1.46 -9.87
N ASP A 107 14.66 2.00 -8.67
CA ASP A 107 15.84 1.75 -7.85
C ASP A 107 15.44 1.32 -6.42
N PRO A 108 15.42 0.01 -6.14
CA PRO A 108 15.09 -0.51 -4.81
C PRO A 108 15.98 0.05 -3.70
N LYS A 109 17.22 0.48 -3.99
CA LYS A 109 18.11 1.06 -2.96
C LYS A 109 17.63 2.42 -2.46
N ALA A 110 16.77 3.09 -3.22
CA ALA A 110 16.16 4.34 -2.83
C ALA A 110 15.00 4.16 -1.84
N PHE A 111 14.66 2.92 -1.44
CA PHE A 111 13.56 2.64 -0.52
C PHE A 111 13.80 3.35 0.83
N PRO A 112 12.87 4.19 1.30
CA PRO A 112 12.94 4.82 2.61
C PRO A 112 13.00 3.77 3.72
N LYS A 113 13.99 3.87 4.60
CA LYS A 113 14.16 2.91 5.69
C LYS A 113 13.17 3.22 6.81
N ASP A 114 12.59 2.18 7.40
CA ASP A 114 11.77 2.27 8.62
C ASP A 114 10.55 3.20 8.48
N LEU A 115 9.96 3.23 7.28
CA LEU A 115 8.75 4.01 6.96
C LEU A 115 7.61 3.08 6.60
N ASP A 116 6.56 3.06 7.42
CA ASP A 116 5.33 2.30 7.18
C ASP A 116 4.08 3.18 7.26
N PHE A 117 2.98 2.70 6.68
CA PHE A 117 1.66 3.32 6.81
C PHE A 117 0.53 2.32 6.46
N GLU A 118 0.21 1.41 7.37
CA GLU A 118 -0.84 0.39 7.18
C GLU A 118 -2.19 0.99 6.77
N ALA A 119 -2.54 2.15 7.33
CA ALA A 119 -3.86 2.76 7.19
C ALA A 119 -4.28 3.08 5.74
N LEU A 120 -3.32 3.14 4.80
CA LEU A 120 -3.61 3.23 3.37
C LEU A 120 -4.57 2.12 2.88
N LEU A 121 -4.46 0.91 3.43
CA LEU A 121 -5.32 -0.23 3.04
C LEU A 121 -6.80 -0.01 3.40
N MET A 122 -7.09 0.89 4.34
CA MET A 122 -8.46 1.15 4.78
C MET A 122 -9.18 2.22 3.95
N VAL A 123 -8.48 2.93 3.06
CA VAL A 123 -9.05 4.09 2.36
C VAL A 123 -10.26 3.71 1.51
N ALA A 124 -10.15 2.63 0.73
CA ALA A 124 -11.23 2.17 -0.15
C ALA A 124 -12.43 1.64 0.64
N SER A 125 -12.18 0.84 1.68
CA SER A 125 -13.24 0.23 2.47
C SER A 125 -14.05 1.28 3.23
N ILE A 126 -13.38 2.21 3.91
CA ILE A 126 -14.06 3.30 4.64
C ILE A 126 -14.84 4.19 3.67
N ALA A 127 -14.28 4.52 2.51
CA ALA A 127 -14.97 5.33 1.51
C ALA A 127 -16.22 4.64 0.96
N TYR A 128 -16.14 3.33 0.70
CA TYR A 128 -17.26 2.53 0.22
C TYR A 128 -18.37 2.40 1.26
N GLU A 129 -18.03 2.10 2.51
CA GLU A 129 -18.97 2.03 3.62
C GLU A 129 -19.66 3.37 3.85
N ARG A 130 -18.91 4.47 3.84
CA ARG A 130 -19.46 5.82 3.96
C ARG A 130 -20.44 6.15 2.83
N LYS A 131 -20.12 5.73 1.60
CA LYS A 131 -20.97 5.96 0.43
C LYS A 131 -22.27 5.15 0.46
N THR A 132 -22.16 3.87 0.79
CA THR A 132 -23.21 2.88 0.51
C THR A 132 -23.95 2.42 1.77
N GLY A 133 -23.37 2.63 2.95
CA GLY A 133 -23.79 2.04 4.21
C GLY A 133 -23.59 0.53 4.30
N LYS A 134 -22.79 -0.08 3.40
CA LYS A 134 -22.55 -1.52 3.32
C LYS A 134 -21.07 -1.82 3.48
N GLU A 135 -20.78 -2.99 4.05
CA GLU A 135 -19.42 -3.53 4.14
C GLU A 135 -18.77 -3.63 2.76
N PHE A 136 -17.47 -3.33 2.72
CA PHE A 136 -16.68 -3.41 1.49
C PHE A 136 -16.32 -4.86 1.18
N ASP A 137 -16.84 -5.35 0.06
CA ASP A 137 -16.51 -6.68 -0.49
C ASP A 137 -15.98 -6.47 -1.92
N PRO A 138 -14.67 -6.22 -2.09
CA PRO A 138 -14.10 -6.04 -3.41
C PRO A 138 -14.15 -7.37 -4.17
N ALA A 139 -14.58 -7.31 -5.43
CA ALA A 139 -14.55 -8.48 -6.30
C ALA A 139 -13.13 -9.04 -6.43
N PRO A 140 -12.96 -10.35 -6.70
CA PRO A 140 -11.65 -10.95 -6.86
C PRO A 140 -10.81 -10.21 -7.91
N THR A 141 -9.66 -9.71 -7.48
CA THR A 141 -8.70 -9.00 -8.33
C THR A 141 -7.69 -9.97 -8.92
N LYS A 142 -6.99 -9.56 -10.00
CA LYS A 142 -5.96 -10.41 -10.63
C LYS A 142 -4.72 -10.57 -9.75
N PHE A 143 -4.44 -9.57 -8.91
CA PHE A 143 -3.25 -9.48 -8.09
C PHE A 143 -3.66 -9.40 -6.62
N SER A 144 -2.85 -9.97 -5.75
CA SER A 144 -3.00 -9.75 -4.30
C SER A 144 -1.93 -8.75 -3.87
N TYR A 145 -2.24 -7.84 -2.95
CA TYR A 145 -1.20 -6.96 -2.38
C TYR A 145 -0.33 -7.69 -1.34
N GLU A 146 -0.78 -8.87 -0.88
CA GLU A 146 -0.10 -9.65 0.15
C GLU A 146 1.33 -9.98 -0.24
N THR A 147 2.20 -9.97 0.76
CA THR A 147 3.62 -10.30 0.57
C THR A 147 3.77 -11.74 0.05
N PHE A 148 4.73 -11.95 -0.85
CA PHE A 148 4.95 -13.20 -1.61
C PHE A 148 3.89 -13.56 -2.65
N SER A 149 2.92 -12.68 -2.94
CA SER A 149 1.93 -12.92 -4.00
C SER A 149 2.53 -12.75 -5.40
N ASN A 150 3.52 -11.87 -5.58
CA ASN A 150 4.26 -11.72 -6.81
C ASN A 150 5.34 -12.81 -6.91
N LYS A 151 4.92 -14.00 -7.30
CA LYS A 151 5.80 -15.18 -7.39
C LYS A 151 7.04 -14.96 -8.25
N THR A 152 6.96 -14.12 -9.28
CA THR A 152 8.10 -13.76 -10.13
C THR A 152 9.06 -12.81 -9.42
N GLY A 153 8.56 -11.88 -8.59
CA GLY A 153 9.38 -10.95 -7.80
C GLY A 153 10.20 -11.62 -6.70
N TRP A 154 9.87 -12.86 -6.36
CA TRP A 154 10.51 -13.67 -5.32
C TRP A 154 11.30 -14.88 -5.85
N GLN A 155 11.57 -14.93 -7.16
CA GLN A 155 12.48 -15.86 -7.82
C GLN A 155 13.83 -15.20 -8.07
#